data_AF-A0A6V7HXU6-F1
#
_entry.id   AF-A0A6V7HXU6-F1
#
_cell.length_a   1.000
_cell.length_b   1.000
_cell.length_c   1.000
_cell.angle_alpha   90.00
_cell.angle_beta   90.00
_cell.angle_gamma   90.00
#
_symmetry.space_group_name_H-M   'P 1'
#
loop_
_entity.id
_entity.type
_entity.pdbx_description
1 polymer ?
#
loop_
_entity_poly.entity_id
_entity_poly.type
_entity_poly.pdbx_seq_one_letter_code
_entity_poly.pdbx_strand_id
1 'polypeptide(L)'
;VQLQNLITSKFIAHFLGEVSAWQKKLSIADQVTTVWFEVQRTWLHLESIFMSSEDIRKQLPVDADRFDRIDEQFKNMTREMAKTPNVVEATNRDGLVASLDELQKELVLCEKALAEYLETKRLAFPRFYFVSSSDLLDILSNGNQPHIVARHLTKLFDSMARLKFNQLDDKRIGV
;
A
#
# COMPACT_ATOMS: atom_id res chain seq x y z
N VAL A 1 15.60 14.93 21.08
CA VAL A 1 15.66 14.98 22.56
C VAL A 1 16.86 15.79 23.09
N GLN A 2 18.12 15.46 22.77
CA GLN A 2 19.29 16.22 23.31
C GLN A 2 19.38 17.69 22.83
N LEU A 3 19.06 17.98 21.56
CA LEU A 3 18.97 19.36 21.04
C LEU A 3 17.92 20.21 21.76
N GLN A 4 16.81 19.59 22.16
CA GLN A 4 15.72 20.27 22.87
C GLN A 4 16.12 20.66 24.30
N ASN A 5 16.97 19.85 24.94
CA ASN A 5 17.56 20.16 26.24
C ASN A 5 18.63 21.27 26.14
N LEU A 6 19.37 21.32 25.03
CA LEU A 6 20.36 22.39 24.79
C LEU A 6 19.66 23.76 24.73
N ILE A 7 18.49 23.86 24.06
CA ILE A 7 17.65 25.08 23.94
C ILE A 7 17.29 25.70 25.30
N THR A 8 17.17 24.88 26.34
CA THR A 8 16.88 25.36 27.71
C THR A 8 18.11 25.78 28.51
N SER A 9 19.32 25.62 27.95
CA SER A 9 20.58 25.92 28.65
C SER A 9 20.91 27.42 28.65
N LYS A 10 21.43 27.91 29.78
CA LYS A 10 21.86 29.31 29.98
C LYS A 10 22.93 29.80 29.00
N PHE A 11 23.67 28.89 28.34
CA PHE A 11 24.77 29.23 27.43
C PHE A 11 24.39 29.18 25.94
N ILE A 12 23.11 29.01 25.62
CA ILE A 12 22.70 28.81 24.22
C ILE A 12 22.76 30.06 23.36
N ALA A 13 22.82 31.27 23.93
CA ALA A 13 22.79 32.51 23.14
C ALA A 13 23.82 32.54 22.00
N HIS A 14 24.99 31.91 22.19
CA HIS A 14 26.03 31.80 21.16
C HIS A 14 25.75 30.71 20.09
N PHE A 15 25.09 29.61 20.47
CA PHE A 15 24.86 28.45 19.60
C PHE A 15 23.41 28.32 19.09
N LEU A 16 22.53 29.26 19.47
CA LEU A 16 21.09 29.18 19.19
C LEU A 16 20.80 29.06 17.69
N GLY A 17 21.56 29.75 16.84
CA GLY A 17 21.42 29.68 15.39
C GLY A 17 21.73 28.28 14.84
N GLU A 18 22.86 27.69 15.24
CA GLU A 18 23.25 26.35 14.80
C GLU A 18 22.31 25.27 15.35
N VAL A 19 21.96 25.35 16.63
CA VAL A 19 21.05 24.40 17.29
C VAL A 19 19.67 24.44 16.62
N SER A 20 19.15 25.63 16.32
CA SER A 20 17.85 25.78 15.64
C SER A 20 17.88 25.25 14.21
N ALA A 21 18.98 25.50 13.48
CA ALA A 21 19.16 25.00 12.13
C ALA A 21 19.19 23.46 12.10
N TRP A 22 19.93 22.83 13.02
CA TRP A 22 19.98 21.38 13.15
C TRP A 22 18.64 20.79 13.60
N GLN A 23 17.95 21.44 14.54
CA GLN A 23 16.62 21.02 14.96
C GLN A 23 15.64 21.01 13.78
N LYS A 24 15.64 22.05 12.94
CA LYS A 24 14.80 22.11 11.74
C LYS A 24 15.16 20.98 10.75
N LYS A 25 16.45 20.79 10.47
CA LYS A 25 16.91 19.75 9.54
C LYS A 25 16.51 18.34 9.98
N LEU A 26 16.67 18.04 11.27
CA LEU A 26 16.32 16.74 11.84
C LEU A 26 14.80 16.55 11.93
N SER A 27 14.05 17.62 12.22
CA SER A 27 12.58 17.57 12.21
C SER A 27 12.04 17.26 10.82
N ILE A 28 12.63 17.84 9.77
CA ILE A 28 12.26 17.53 8.38
C ILE A 28 12.62 16.08 8.05
N ALA A 29 13.80 15.62 8.47
CA ALA A 29 14.23 14.24 8.24
C ALA A 29 13.28 13.21 8.89
N ASP A 30 12.85 13.48 10.13
CA ASP A 30 11.89 12.64 10.86
C ASP A 30 10.52 12.61 10.17
N GLN A 31 10.01 13.79 9.76
CA GLN A 31 8.76 13.91 9.02
C GLN A 31 8.81 13.13 7.70
N VAL A 32 9.84 13.35 6.87
CA VAL A 32 10.02 12.66 5.59
C VAL A 32 10.10 11.15 5.81
N THR A 33 10.87 10.69 6.79
CA THR A 33 11.03 9.27 7.08
C THR A 33 9.70 8.63 7.46
N THR A 34 8.90 9.33 8.27
CA THR A 34 7.58 8.84 8.70
C THR A 34 6.63 8.69 7.52
N VAL A 35 6.47 9.75 6.71
CA VAL A 35 5.57 9.71 5.53
C VAL A 35 6.09 8.70 4.51
N TRP A 36 7.40 8.59 4.32
CA TRP A 36 8.00 7.60 3.43
C TRP A 36 7.62 6.17 3.80
N PHE A 37 7.69 5.81 5.09
CA PHE A 37 7.30 4.47 5.54
C PHE A 37 5.81 4.20 5.33
N GLU A 38 4.96 5.21 5.51
CA GLU A 38 3.52 5.09 5.23
C GLU A 38 3.27 4.83 3.73
N VAL A 39 3.87 5.65 2.86
CA VAL A 39 3.81 5.51 1.41
C VAL A 39 4.30 4.13 0.97
N GLN A 40 5.47 3.72 1.45
CA GLN A 40 6.05 2.42 1.11
C GLN A 40 5.14 1.26 1.53
N ARG A 41 4.54 1.31 2.72
CA ARG A 41 3.65 0.26 3.20
C ARG A 41 2.39 0.15 2.35
N THR A 42 1.74 1.27 2.06
CA THR A 42 0.52 1.27 1.23
C THR A 42 0.85 0.88 -0.22
N TRP A 43 1.95 1.39 -0.77
CA TRP A 43 2.41 1.03 -2.11
C TRP A 43 2.72 -0.47 -2.23
N LEU A 44 3.45 -1.08 -1.29
CA LEU A 44 3.71 -2.53 -1.30
C LEU A 44 2.43 -3.37 -1.23
N HIS A 45 1.45 -2.93 -0.44
CA HIS A 45 0.17 -3.60 -0.35
C HIS A 45 -0.56 -3.58 -1.71
N LEU A 46 -0.68 -2.41 -2.32
CA LEU A 46 -1.34 -2.24 -3.62
C LEU A 46 -0.56 -2.89 -4.76
N GLU A 47 0.77 -2.83 -4.77
CA GLU A 47 1.63 -3.49 -5.76
C GLU A 47 1.32 -4.97 -5.81
N SER A 48 1.25 -5.61 -4.64
CA SER A 48 0.97 -7.04 -4.53
C SER A 48 -0.38 -7.45 -5.13
N ILE A 49 -1.32 -6.53 -5.27
CA ILE A 49 -2.68 -6.77 -5.77
C ILE A 49 -2.77 -6.41 -7.26
N PHE A 50 -2.37 -5.20 -7.64
CA PHE A 50 -2.44 -4.72 -9.02
C PHE A 50 -1.41 -5.38 -9.95
N MET A 51 -0.30 -5.92 -9.42
CA MET A 51 0.66 -6.68 -10.24
C MET A 51 0.33 -8.16 -10.33
N SER A 52 -0.32 -8.74 -9.32
CA SER A 52 -0.64 -10.17 -9.29
C SER A 52 -1.94 -10.52 -9.99
N SER A 53 -2.88 -9.57 -10.14
CA SER A 53 -4.20 -9.83 -10.68
C SER A 53 -4.58 -8.91 -11.83
N GLU A 54 -4.48 -9.43 -13.05
CA GLU A 54 -4.98 -8.75 -14.25
C GLU A 54 -6.50 -8.56 -14.20
N ASP A 55 -7.24 -9.50 -13.58
CA ASP A 55 -8.68 -9.40 -13.41
C ASP A 55 -9.07 -8.21 -12.53
N ILE A 56 -8.36 -7.97 -11.41
CA ILE A 56 -8.60 -6.79 -10.57
C ILE A 56 -8.29 -5.49 -11.34
N ARG A 57 -7.20 -5.44 -12.11
CA ARG A 57 -6.90 -4.28 -12.97
C ARG A 57 -8.02 -3.99 -13.97
N LYS A 58 -8.61 -5.03 -14.58
CA LYS A 58 -9.74 -4.88 -15.52
C LYS A 58 -11.01 -4.36 -14.83
N GLN A 59 -11.22 -4.69 -13.56
CA GLN A 59 -12.37 -4.21 -12.78
C GLN A 59 -12.17 -2.79 -12.25
N LEU A 60 -10.92 -2.39 -12.00
CA LEU A 60 -10.54 -1.07 -11.50
C LEU A 60 -9.53 -0.38 -12.44
N PRO A 61 -9.91 -0.07 -13.70
CA PRO A 61 -8.96 0.43 -14.69
C PRO A 61 -8.43 1.82 -14.34
N VAL A 62 -9.28 2.70 -13.80
CA VAL A 62 -8.89 4.07 -13.40
C VAL A 62 -7.87 4.03 -12.27
N ASP A 63 -8.07 3.16 -11.28
CA ASP A 63 -7.17 3.03 -10.13
C ASP A 63 -5.90 2.25 -10.50
N ALA A 64 -5.98 1.30 -11.44
CA ALA A 64 -4.80 0.63 -11.99
C ALA A 64 -3.89 1.62 -12.74
N ASP A 65 -4.45 2.46 -13.62
CA ASP A 65 -3.70 3.50 -14.33
C ASP A 65 -3.12 4.54 -13.34
N ARG A 66 -3.86 4.85 -12.27
CA ARG A 66 -3.37 5.72 -11.18
C ARG A 66 -2.19 5.06 -10.47
N PHE A 67 -2.31 3.79 -10.11
CA PHE A 67 -1.26 3.03 -9.44
C PHE A 67 0.01 2.92 -10.30
N ASP A 68 -0.10 2.70 -11.61
CA ASP A 68 1.06 2.64 -12.50
C ASP A 68 1.87 3.97 -12.50
N ARG A 69 1.17 5.11 -12.48
CA ARG A 69 1.83 6.43 -12.36
C ARG A 69 2.52 6.60 -11.01
N ILE A 70 1.85 6.21 -9.92
CA ILE A 70 2.42 6.23 -8.57
C ILE A 70 3.65 5.33 -8.50
N ASP A 71 3.59 4.14 -9.08
CA ASP A 71 4.67 3.15 -9.11
C ASP A 71 5.93 3.72 -9.77
N GLU A 72 5.77 4.31 -10.96
CA GLU A 72 6.87 4.94 -11.67
C GLU A 72 7.47 6.11 -10.87
N GLN A 73 6.63 6.99 -10.34
CA GLN A 73 7.06 8.13 -9.54
C GLN A 73 7.79 7.71 -8.27
N PHE A 74 7.25 6.75 -7.52
CA PHE A 74 7.84 6.27 -6.28
C PHE A 74 9.15 5.51 -6.52
N LYS A 75 9.25 4.68 -7.57
CA LYS A 75 10.49 4.01 -7.96
C LYS A 75 11.56 5.02 -8.37
N ASN A 76 11.20 6.05 -9.13
CA ASN A 76 12.13 7.12 -9.51
C ASN A 76 12.62 7.88 -8.28
N MET A 77 11.71 8.26 -7.37
CA MET A 77 12.05 8.92 -6.12
C MET A 77 12.98 8.06 -5.24
N THR A 78 12.70 6.76 -5.14
CA THR A 78 13.53 5.81 -4.39
C THR A 78 14.94 5.72 -4.97
N ARG A 79 15.09 5.68 -6.30
CA ARG A 79 16.41 5.70 -6.96
C ARG A 79 17.16 7.00 -6.69
N GLU A 80 16.47 8.14 -6.73
CA GLU A 80 17.09 9.45 -6.43
C GLU A 80 17.50 9.58 -4.97
N MET A 81 16.77 8.97 -4.04
CA MET A 81 17.16 8.91 -2.64
C MET A 81 18.36 7.97 -2.42
N ALA A 82 18.41 6.83 -3.11
CA ALA A 82 19.53 5.88 -2.99
C ALA A 82 20.88 6.47 -3.42
N LYS A 83 20.89 7.51 -4.27
CA LYS A 83 22.12 8.22 -4.68
C LYS A 83 22.74 9.05 -3.56
N THR A 84 21.96 9.49 -2.58
CA THR A 84 22.44 10.33 -1.47
C THR A 84 22.33 9.53 -0.16
N PRO A 85 23.41 8.87 0.30
CA PRO A 85 23.36 8.04 1.51
C PRO A 85 23.20 8.86 2.81
N ASN A 86 23.46 10.17 2.77
CA ASN A 86 23.25 11.05 3.90
C ASN A 86 21.75 11.35 4.07
N VAL A 87 21.13 10.80 5.10
CA VAL A 87 19.70 10.97 5.38
C VAL A 87 19.28 12.43 5.54
N VAL A 88 20.10 13.27 6.17
CA VAL A 88 19.77 14.69 6.37
C VAL A 88 19.76 15.42 5.03
N GLU A 89 20.75 15.15 4.18
CA GLU A 89 20.83 15.74 2.85
C GLU A 89 19.73 15.22 1.91
N ALA A 90 19.44 13.92 1.96
CA ALA A 90 18.41 13.30 1.13
C ALA A 90 16.99 13.79 1.49
N THR A 91 16.72 13.98 2.78
CA THR A 91 15.39 14.38 3.28
C THR A 91 15.13 15.89 3.23
N ASN A 92 16.15 16.72 3.30
CA ASN A 92 16.01 18.18 3.27
C ASN A 92 15.95 18.77 1.85
N ARG A 93 15.54 17.96 0.86
CA ARG A 93 15.33 18.43 -0.52
C ARG A 93 14.00 19.19 -0.62
N ASP A 94 14.02 20.31 -1.33
CA ASP A 94 12.84 21.13 -1.52
C ASP A 94 11.73 20.34 -2.25
N GLY A 95 10.51 20.42 -1.73
CA GLY A 95 9.33 19.78 -2.30
C GLY A 95 9.15 18.28 -1.97
N LEU A 96 10.15 17.60 -1.39
CA LEU A 96 10.08 16.15 -1.14
C LEU A 96 8.88 15.75 -0.25
N VAL A 97 8.67 16.47 0.85
CA VAL A 97 7.52 16.23 1.76
C VAL A 97 6.20 16.38 1.01
N ALA A 98 6.05 17.44 0.22
CA ALA A 98 4.83 17.70 -0.52
C ALA A 98 4.56 16.61 -1.57
N SER A 99 5.60 16.14 -2.27
CA SER A 99 5.49 15.04 -3.22
C SER A 99 5.12 13.72 -2.55
N LEU A 100 5.66 13.44 -1.35
CA LEU A 100 5.30 12.25 -0.58
C LEU A 100 3.85 12.31 -0.08
N ASP A 101 3.42 13.47 0.41
CA ASP A 101 2.03 13.69 0.84
C ASP A 101 1.05 13.53 -0.33
N GLU A 102 1.42 13.98 -1.53
CA GLU A 102 0.61 13.80 -2.74
C GLU A 102 0.54 12.33 -3.15
N LEU A 103 1.67 11.61 -3.16
CA LEU A 103 1.69 10.16 -3.42
C LEU A 103 0.84 9.40 -2.39
N GLN A 104 0.93 9.74 -1.11
CA GLN A 104 0.13 9.10 -0.07
C GLN A 104 -1.37 9.32 -0.29
N LYS A 105 -1.78 10.54 -0.67
CA LYS A 105 -3.20 10.84 -0.96
C LYS A 105 -3.70 10.01 -2.14
N GLU A 106 -2.93 9.92 -3.21
CA GLU A 106 -3.26 9.15 -4.40
C GLU A 106 -3.35 7.63 -4.08
N LEU A 107 -2.42 7.12 -3.27
CA LEU A 107 -2.44 5.74 -2.76
C LEU A 107 -3.70 5.43 -1.93
N VAL A 108 -4.09 6.35 -1.05
CA VAL A 108 -5.31 6.21 -0.22
C VAL A 108 -6.57 6.16 -1.08
N LEU A 109 -6.60 6.89 -2.21
CA LEU A 109 -7.72 6.80 -3.15
C LEU A 109 -7.80 5.40 -3.78
N CYS A 110 -6.67 4.82 -4.18
CA CYS A 110 -6.63 3.45 -4.69
C CYS A 110 -7.08 2.42 -3.63
N GLU A 111 -6.62 2.54 -2.37
CA GLU A 111 -7.06 1.65 -1.29
C GLU A 111 -8.57 1.75 -1.05
N LYS A 112 -9.11 2.97 -1.08
CA LYS A 112 -10.54 3.19 -0.91
C LYS A 112 -11.35 2.56 -2.04
N ALA A 113 -10.94 2.77 -3.29
CA ALA A 113 -11.61 2.17 -4.44
C ALA A 113 -11.59 0.63 -4.38
N LEU A 114 -10.45 0.05 -3.97
CA LEU A 114 -10.32 -1.38 -3.75
C LEU A 114 -11.27 -1.88 -2.65
N ALA A 115 -11.35 -1.18 -1.53
CA ALA A 115 -12.25 -1.53 -0.43
C ALA A 115 -13.72 -1.50 -0.85
N GLU A 116 -14.14 -0.47 -1.60
CA GLU A 116 -15.49 -0.34 -2.15
C GLU A 116 -15.81 -1.46 -3.16
N TYR A 117 -14.84 -1.82 -4.00
CA TYR A 117 -14.96 -2.95 -4.92
C TYR A 117 -15.16 -4.28 -4.17
N LEU A 118 -14.34 -4.54 -3.15
CA LEU A 118 -14.47 -5.73 -2.32
C LEU A 118 -15.83 -5.79 -1.64
N GLU A 119 -16.31 -4.67 -1.12
CA GLU A 119 -17.62 -4.60 -0.47
C GLU A 119 -18.76 -4.86 -1.45
N THR A 120 -18.65 -4.37 -2.69
CA THR A 120 -19.61 -4.68 -3.76
C THR A 120 -19.66 -6.19 -4.03
N LYS A 121 -18.52 -6.88 -3.98
CA LYS A 121 -18.48 -8.35 -4.12
C LYS A 121 -19.09 -9.06 -2.91
N ARG A 122 -18.90 -8.54 -1.70
CA ARG A 122 -19.55 -9.09 -0.49
C ARG A 122 -21.07 -8.94 -0.53
N LEU A 123 -21.58 -7.81 -0.99
CA LEU A 123 -23.02 -7.60 -1.16
C LEU A 123 -23.61 -8.55 -2.21
N ALA A 124 -22.88 -8.79 -3.31
CA ALA A 124 -23.31 -9.73 -4.35
C ALA A 124 -23.29 -11.19 -3.86
N PHE A 125 -22.36 -11.55 -2.96
CA PHE A 125 -22.28 -12.88 -2.37
C PHE A 125 -21.98 -12.80 -0.86
N PRO A 126 -23.03 -12.78 -0.01
CA PRO A 126 -22.89 -12.52 1.43
C PRO A 126 -21.97 -13.49 2.19
N ARG A 127 -21.66 -14.67 1.66
CA ARG A 127 -20.71 -15.58 2.31
C ARG A 127 -19.29 -15.00 2.34
N PHE A 128 -18.95 -14.05 1.46
CA PHE A 128 -17.66 -13.38 1.51
C PHE A 128 -17.44 -12.52 2.76
N TYR A 129 -18.48 -12.27 3.57
CA TYR A 129 -18.30 -11.69 4.91
C TYR A 129 -17.60 -12.63 5.89
N PHE A 130 -17.54 -13.95 5.62
CA PHE A 130 -16.87 -14.93 6.48
C PHE A 130 -15.38 -15.08 6.21
N VAL A 131 -14.84 -14.42 5.19
CA VAL A 131 -13.42 -14.48 4.83
C VAL A 131 -12.76 -13.11 4.99
N SER A 132 -11.45 -13.13 5.25
CA SER A 132 -10.64 -11.92 5.34
C SER A 132 -10.59 -11.18 3.98
N SER A 133 -10.30 -9.88 3.98
CA SER A 133 -10.12 -9.13 2.72
C SER A 133 -8.99 -9.71 1.85
N SER A 134 -7.92 -10.22 2.47
CA SER A 134 -6.82 -10.88 1.74
C SER A 134 -7.27 -12.21 1.11
N ASP A 135 -8.06 -13.01 1.81
CA ASP A 135 -8.62 -14.25 1.25
C ASP A 135 -9.61 -13.93 0.12
N LEU A 136 -10.44 -12.89 0.28
CA LEU A 136 -11.36 -12.44 -0.75
C LEU A 136 -10.61 -11.97 -2.00
N LEU A 137 -9.53 -11.22 -1.84
CA LEU A 137 -8.67 -10.82 -2.95
C LEU A 137 -8.07 -12.03 -3.66
N ASP A 138 -7.59 -13.05 -2.93
CA ASP A 138 -7.04 -14.27 -3.52
C ASP A 138 -8.11 -15.10 -4.27
N ILE A 139 -9.35 -15.11 -3.79
CA ILE A 139 -10.49 -15.72 -4.49
C ILE A 139 -10.79 -14.96 -5.79
N LEU A 140 -10.84 -13.62 -5.73
CA LEU A 140 -11.20 -12.79 -6.87
C LEU A 140 -10.09 -12.75 -7.93
N SER A 141 -8.82 -12.77 -7.51
CA SER A 141 -7.67 -12.75 -8.41
C SER A 141 -7.51 -14.04 -9.19
N ASN A 142 -7.96 -15.15 -8.62
CA ASN A 142 -7.89 -16.49 -9.22
C ASN A 142 -9.25 -17.04 -9.62
N GLY A 143 -10.23 -16.16 -9.91
CA GLY A 143 -11.60 -16.57 -10.25
C GLY A 143 -11.70 -17.54 -11.43
N ASN A 144 -10.75 -17.48 -12.36
CA ASN A 144 -10.65 -18.37 -13.52
C ASN A 144 -9.96 -19.72 -13.22
N GLN A 145 -9.50 -19.93 -11.99
CA GLN A 145 -8.79 -21.15 -11.57
C GLN A 145 -9.55 -21.84 -10.42
N PRO A 146 -10.53 -22.70 -10.74
CA PRO A 146 -11.43 -23.30 -9.75
C PRO A 146 -10.70 -24.10 -8.65
N HIS A 147 -9.58 -24.74 -8.98
CA HIS A 147 -8.75 -25.46 -8.02
C HIS A 147 -8.17 -24.56 -6.93
N ILE A 148 -7.79 -23.34 -7.28
CA ILE A 148 -7.27 -22.35 -6.32
C ILE A 148 -8.41 -21.86 -5.43
N VAL A 149 -9.54 -21.48 -6.02
CA VAL A 149 -10.70 -20.97 -5.27
C VAL A 149 -11.24 -22.03 -4.31
N ALA A 150 -11.18 -23.31 -4.69
CA ALA A 150 -11.66 -24.42 -3.86
C ALA A 150 -10.99 -24.49 -2.48
N ARG A 151 -9.74 -24.02 -2.35
CA ARG A 151 -9.02 -23.98 -1.07
C ARG A 151 -9.71 -23.10 -0.02
N HIS A 152 -10.46 -22.09 -0.48
CA HIS A 152 -11.15 -21.13 0.36
C HIS A 152 -12.61 -21.53 0.65
N LEU A 153 -13.16 -22.51 -0.06
CA LEU A 153 -14.56 -22.93 0.10
C LEU A 153 -14.83 -23.55 1.48
N THR A 154 -13.84 -24.19 2.08
CA THR A 154 -13.93 -24.71 3.46
C THR A 154 -14.12 -23.60 4.49
N LYS A 155 -13.67 -22.36 4.18
CA LYS A 155 -13.93 -21.18 5.02
C LYS A 155 -15.31 -20.57 4.80
N LEU A 156 -15.93 -20.85 3.65
CA LEU A 156 -17.22 -20.28 3.23
C LEU A 156 -18.41 -21.21 3.52
N PHE A 157 -18.16 -22.50 3.76
CA PHE A 157 -19.17 -23.54 3.92
C PHE A 157 -18.73 -24.60 4.94
N ASP A 158 -19.41 -24.70 6.08
CA ASP A 158 -19.12 -25.69 7.13
C ASP A 158 -19.26 -27.15 6.67
N SER A 159 -20.17 -27.43 5.72
CA SER A 159 -20.44 -28.80 5.26
C SER A 159 -19.73 -29.19 3.96
N MET A 160 -18.78 -28.38 3.47
CA MET A 160 -18.00 -28.69 2.27
C MET A 160 -16.51 -28.83 2.58
N ALA A 161 -15.97 -30.03 2.35
CA ALA A 161 -14.54 -30.30 2.52
C ALA A 161 -13.75 -30.25 1.20
N ARG A 162 -14.29 -30.78 0.10
CA ARG A 162 -13.61 -30.85 -1.21
C ARG A 162 -14.61 -30.80 -2.36
N LEU A 163 -14.28 -30.06 -3.40
CA LEU A 163 -14.98 -30.13 -4.69
C LEU A 163 -14.31 -31.18 -5.59
N LYS A 164 -15.12 -31.99 -6.26
CA LYS A 164 -14.66 -32.90 -7.31
C LYS A 164 -14.84 -32.20 -8.66
N PHE A 165 -13.73 -31.83 -9.29
CA PHE A 165 -13.75 -31.25 -10.63
C PHE A 165 -13.76 -32.38 -11.67
N ASN A 166 -14.73 -32.36 -12.59
CA ASN A 166 -14.74 -33.27 -13.74
C ASN A 166 -13.75 -32.75 -14.78
N GLN A 167 -12.80 -33.59 -15.21
CA GLN A 167 -11.73 -33.24 -16.16
C GLN A 167 -12.20 -32.97 -17.60
N LEU A 168 -13.52 -32.89 -17.87
CA LEU A 168 -14.05 -32.92 -19.23
C LEU A 168 -14.82 -31.69 -19.71
N ASP A 169 -15.15 -30.68 -18.89
CA ASP A 169 -15.83 -29.50 -19.41
C ASP A 169 -15.46 -28.22 -18.66
N ASP A 170 -14.74 -27.35 -19.37
CA ASP A 170 -14.39 -25.96 -19.03
C ASP A 170 -15.64 -25.03 -18.99
N LYS A 171 -16.86 -25.58 -18.99
CA LYS A 171 -18.10 -24.81 -19.04
C LYS A 171 -19.20 -25.51 -18.24
N ARG A 172 -19.41 -25.00 -17.02
CA ARG A 172 -20.56 -25.19 -16.11
C ARG A 172 -20.41 -26.33 -15.10
N ILE A 173 -20.30 -25.90 -13.85
CA ILE A 173 -20.33 -26.72 -12.64
C ILE A 173 -21.80 -26.84 -12.20
N GLY A 174 -22.31 -28.07 -12.07
CA GLY A 174 -23.56 -28.38 -11.38
C GLY A 174 -23.27 -28.72 -9.91
N VAL A 175 -24.10 -28.21 -9.01
CA VAL A 175 -24.07 -28.46 -7.55
C VAL A 175 -24.65 -29.84 -7.25
#